data_AF-J3EIL4-F1
#
_entry.id   AF-J3EIL4-F1
#
_cell.length_a   1.000
_cell.length_b   1.000
_cell.length_c   1.000
_cell.angle_alpha   90.00
_cell.angle_beta   90.00
_cell.angle_gamma   90.00
#
_symmetry.space_group_name_H-M   'P 1'
#
loop_
_entity.id
_entity.type
_entity.pdbx_description
1 polymer ?
#
loop_
_entity_poly.entity_id
_entity_poly.type
_entity_poly.pdbx_seq_one_letter_code
_entity_poly.pdbx_strand_id
1 'polypeptide(L)'
;MAYGRDDVCVIADKSWMSANNRPLPTSFADLSSPRVRALLAVPDPASSSVGRAFVQEAAAQTGEGLGTFVQSMSPRVDATLGAAIGAWTAGDRVSDAYLSEVVGSASGASGAYPLVVAPRSLAAAAATNTGADSFGAPVSSTCIARIMYAAATKAPASDGAESLIAWLQGETAQRSLATTGAAYPIDGVLAADTKASWLMGITGEAVVADETMGSLDAMNAWLATWGSALAAPAPAPTTDPTPEPTTEPQASPAADTEEAGATGDGAADSDDEE
;
A
#
# COMPACT_ATOMS: atom_id res chain seq x y z
N MET A 1 -4.98 29.15 -3.26
CA MET A 1 -6.41 28.83 -3.44
C MET A 1 -6.55 27.38 -3.83
N ALA A 2 -7.40 26.61 -3.14
CA ALA A 2 -7.71 25.25 -3.55
C ALA A 2 -8.45 25.27 -4.90
N TYR A 3 -8.16 24.32 -5.79
CA TYR A 3 -8.89 24.12 -7.05
C TYR A 3 -9.32 22.68 -7.33
N GLY A 4 -8.98 21.71 -6.49
CA GLY A 4 -9.39 20.32 -6.69
C GLY A 4 -8.82 19.38 -5.63
N ARG A 5 -9.15 18.10 -5.73
CA ARG A 5 -8.66 17.04 -4.85
C ARG A 5 -8.15 15.84 -5.67
N ASP A 6 -6.99 15.31 -5.30
CA ASP A 6 -6.39 14.14 -5.94
C ASP A 6 -5.57 13.33 -4.92
N ASP A 7 -6.29 12.58 -4.10
CA ASP A 7 -5.73 11.80 -2.99
C ASP A 7 -4.61 10.86 -3.44
N VAL A 8 -3.68 10.57 -2.54
CA VAL A 8 -2.64 9.55 -2.78
C VAL A 8 -3.12 8.24 -2.17
N CYS A 9 -3.11 7.17 -2.96
CA CYS A 9 -3.54 5.85 -2.52
C CYS A 9 -2.63 4.76 -3.09
N VAL A 10 -2.82 3.53 -2.60
CA VAL A 10 -2.43 2.34 -3.35
C VAL A 10 -3.45 2.09 -4.47
N ILE A 11 -2.96 1.96 -5.70
CA ILE A 11 -3.74 1.63 -6.90
C ILE A 11 -3.42 0.19 -7.30
N ALA A 12 -4.44 -0.66 -7.37
CA ALA A 12 -4.33 -2.06 -7.72
C ALA A 12 -4.68 -2.32 -9.18
N ASP A 13 -3.89 -3.14 -9.88
CA ASP A 13 -4.23 -3.64 -11.22
C ASP A 13 -5.29 -4.74 -11.12
N LYS A 14 -6.52 -4.42 -11.53
CA LYS A 14 -7.65 -5.36 -11.49
C LYS A 14 -7.43 -6.57 -12.39
N SER A 15 -6.84 -6.36 -13.56
CA SER A 15 -6.62 -7.43 -14.55
C SER A 15 -5.58 -8.42 -14.03
N TRP A 16 -4.46 -7.93 -13.49
CA TRP A 16 -3.43 -8.79 -12.91
C TRP A 16 -3.96 -9.58 -11.71
N MET A 17 -4.68 -8.91 -10.80
CA MET A 17 -5.22 -9.54 -9.59
C MET A 17 -6.22 -10.65 -9.96
N SER A 18 -7.13 -10.38 -10.90
CA SER A 18 -8.06 -11.39 -11.42
C SER A 18 -7.34 -12.55 -12.11
N ALA A 19 -6.35 -12.28 -12.97
CA ALA A 19 -5.62 -13.32 -13.70
C ALA A 19 -4.80 -14.24 -12.77
N ASN A 20 -4.40 -13.74 -11.61
CA ASN A 20 -3.65 -14.49 -10.61
C ASN A 20 -4.52 -15.08 -9.49
N ASN A 21 -5.85 -15.07 -9.63
CA ASN A 21 -6.81 -15.53 -8.62
C ASN A 21 -6.61 -14.87 -7.24
N ARG A 22 -6.30 -13.57 -7.23
CA ARG A 22 -6.10 -12.77 -6.02
C ARG A 22 -7.22 -11.74 -5.88
N PRO A 23 -7.89 -11.64 -4.72
CA PRO A 23 -8.83 -10.55 -4.46
C PRO A 23 -8.07 -9.23 -4.30
N LEU A 24 -8.70 -8.11 -4.66
CA LEU A 24 -8.16 -6.78 -4.39
C LEU A 24 -7.97 -6.59 -2.88
N PRO A 25 -6.90 -5.89 -2.43
CA PRO A 25 -6.81 -5.42 -1.06
C PRO A 25 -8.01 -4.53 -0.72
N THR A 26 -8.51 -4.65 0.49
CA THR A 26 -9.69 -3.91 0.96
C THR A 26 -9.40 -3.07 2.20
N SER A 27 -8.28 -3.31 2.88
CA SER A 27 -7.85 -2.61 4.08
C SER A 27 -6.38 -2.18 4.00
N PHE A 28 -5.98 -1.20 4.82
CA PHE A 28 -4.58 -0.82 4.96
C PHE A 28 -3.71 -1.99 5.46
N ALA A 29 -4.25 -2.79 6.38
CA ALA A 29 -3.58 -3.95 6.96
C ALA A 29 -3.29 -5.05 5.92
N ASP A 30 -4.07 -5.14 4.84
CA ASP A 30 -3.83 -6.13 3.79
C ASP A 30 -2.44 -5.97 3.16
N LEU A 31 -1.88 -4.75 3.12
CA LEU A 31 -0.58 -4.44 2.50
C LEU A 31 0.60 -5.20 3.12
N SER A 32 0.53 -5.54 4.40
CA SER A 32 1.57 -6.33 5.09
C SER A 32 1.26 -7.83 5.15
N SER A 33 0.10 -8.25 4.64
CA SER A 33 -0.30 -9.66 4.66
C SER A 33 0.60 -10.52 3.74
N PRO A 34 0.77 -11.83 4.01
CA PRO A 34 1.55 -12.72 3.15
C PRO A 34 1.06 -12.78 1.69
N ARG A 35 -0.20 -12.41 1.43
CA ARG A 35 -0.79 -12.41 0.09
C ARG A 35 -0.42 -11.17 -0.73
N VAL A 36 -0.04 -10.07 -0.08
CA VAL A 36 0.15 -8.76 -0.72
C VAL A 36 1.54 -8.20 -0.52
N ARG A 37 2.23 -8.55 0.58
CA ARG A 37 3.60 -8.10 0.82
C ARG A 37 4.51 -8.37 -0.38
N ALA A 38 5.46 -7.46 -0.61
CA ALA A 38 6.36 -7.44 -1.76
C ALA A 38 5.69 -7.25 -3.14
N LEU A 39 4.38 -6.94 -3.21
CA LEU A 39 3.69 -6.62 -4.48
C LEU A 39 3.51 -5.11 -4.70
N LEU A 40 3.94 -4.26 -3.76
CA LEU A 40 3.77 -2.81 -3.82
C LEU A 40 5.04 -2.10 -4.33
N ALA A 41 4.88 -1.29 -5.37
CA ALA A 41 5.84 -0.27 -5.77
C ALA A 41 5.49 1.08 -5.13
N VAL A 42 6.48 1.74 -4.53
CA VAL A 42 6.34 3.02 -3.83
C VAL A 42 7.37 4.00 -4.40
N PRO A 43 7.00 5.23 -4.77
CA PRO A 43 7.98 6.25 -5.12
C PRO A 43 8.73 6.71 -3.87
N ASP A 44 10.04 6.91 -3.99
CA ASP A 44 10.92 7.30 -2.89
C ASP A 44 10.40 8.58 -2.20
N PRO A 45 10.04 8.54 -0.91
CA PRO A 45 9.56 9.72 -0.20
C PRO A 45 10.62 10.83 -0.06
N ALA A 46 11.92 10.53 -0.22
CA ALA A 46 12.96 11.55 -0.25
C ALA A 46 12.83 12.47 -1.48
N SER A 47 12.42 11.93 -2.63
CA SER A 47 12.32 12.67 -3.90
C SER A 47 10.88 12.99 -4.31
N SER A 48 9.88 12.30 -3.76
CA SER A 48 8.49 12.35 -4.19
C SER A 48 7.52 12.80 -3.10
N SER A 49 6.71 13.83 -3.38
CA SER A 49 5.61 14.23 -2.50
C SER A 49 4.53 13.16 -2.38
N VAL A 50 4.34 12.33 -3.42
CA VAL A 50 3.44 11.17 -3.38
C VAL A 50 3.97 10.12 -2.39
N GLY A 51 5.27 9.82 -2.45
CA GLY A 51 5.91 8.90 -1.49
C GLY A 51 5.76 9.40 -0.06
N ARG A 52 6.00 10.69 0.17
CA ARG A 52 5.82 11.34 1.48
C ARG A 52 4.40 11.18 2.01
N ALA A 53 3.40 11.49 1.20
CA ALA A 53 2.00 11.36 1.63
C ALA A 53 1.67 9.92 2.06
N PHE A 54 2.17 8.90 1.34
CA PHE A 54 1.98 7.51 1.74
C PHE A 54 2.69 7.15 3.05
N VAL A 55 3.90 7.67 3.31
CA VAL A 55 4.57 7.48 4.61
C VAL A 55 3.75 8.10 5.75
N GLN A 56 3.18 9.29 5.52
CA GLN A 56 2.30 9.93 6.50
C GLN A 56 1.03 9.11 6.77
N GLU A 57 0.39 8.58 5.73
CA GLU A 57 -0.77 7.69 5.90
C GLU A 57 -0.38 6.42 6.66
N ALA A 58 0.74 5.81 6.30
CA ALA A 58 1.25 4.63 7.00
C ALA A 58 1.51 4.93 8.48
N ALA A 59 2.09 6.10 8.79
CA ALA A 59 2.31 6.53 10.17
C ALA A 59 0.98 6.77 10.92
N ALA A 60 -0.01 7.38 10.26
CA ALA A 60 -1.33 7.61 10.85
C ALA A 60 -2.05 6.29 11.19
N GLN A 61 -1.92 5.27 10.33
CA GLN A 61 -2.55 3.96 10.51
C GLN A 61 -1.83 3.05 11.51
N THR A 62 -0.51 3.21 11.67
CA THR A 62 0.33 2.26 12.42
C THR A 62 0.92 2.83 13.71
N GLY A 63 1.02 4.16 13.83
CA GLY A 63 1.66 4.82 14.96
C GLY A 63 3.10 4.34 15.16
N GLU A 64 3.42 3.88 16.38
CA GLU A 64 4.74 3.32 16.72
C GLU A 64 5.09 2.06 15.92
N GLY A 65 4.10 1.38 15.32
CA GLY A 65 4.27 0.18 14.51
C GLY A 65 4.80 0.40 13.09
N LEU A 66 5.04 1.65 12.67
CA LEU A 66 5.44 1.98 11.29
C LEU A 66 6.64 1.16 10.80
N GLY A 67 7.70 1.03 11.61
CA GLY A 67 8.91 0.30 11.21
C GLY A 67 8.64 -1.17 10.91
N THR A 68 7.91 -1.85 11.81
CA THR A 68 7.52 -3.26 11.64
C THR A 68 6.59 -3.45 10.45
N PHE A 69 5.66 -2.51 10.23
CA PHE A 69 4.78 -2.52 9.07
C PHE A 69 5.56 -2.45 7.76
N VAL A 70 6.51 -1.51 7.64
CA VAL A 70 7.35 -1.34 6.44
C VAL A 70 8.17 -2.59 6.15
N GLN A 71 8.79 -3.19 7.17
CA GLN A 71 9.52 -4.45 7.04
C GLN A 71 8.63 -5.59 6.56
N SER A 72 7.40 -5.68 7.10
CA SER A 72 6.45 -6.72 6.74
C SER A 72 5.91 -6.56 5.32
N MET A 73 5.63 -5.32 4.91
CA MET A 73 5.16 -4.97 3.57
C MET A 73 6.27 -5.16 2.51
N SER A 74 7.53 -4.92 2.87
CA SER A 74 8.71 -5.07 2.00
C SER A 74 8.49 -4.48 0.60
N PRO A 75 8.13 -3.19 0.49
CA PRO A 75 7.82 -2.58 -0.80
C PRO A 75 9.07 -2.48 -1.68
N ARG A 76 8.85 -2.47 -3.00
CA ARG A 76 9.85 -1.92 -3.93
C ARG A 76 9.81 -0.40 -3.84
N VAL A 77 10.98 0.22 -3.68
CA VAL A 77 11.11 1.68 -3.68
C VAL A 77 11.79 2.13 -4.98
N ASP A 78 11.10 2.95 -5.76
CA ASP A 78 11.60 3.50 -7.02
C ASP A 78 11.92 5.00 -6.87
N ALA A 79 12.99 5.45 -7.51
CA ALA A 79 13.56 6.78 -7.29
C ALA A 79 12.63 7.96 -7.63
N THR A 80 11.59 7.75 -8.44
CA THR A 80 10.63 8.78 -8.86
C THR A 80 9.22 8.21 -8.96
N LEU A 81 8.21 9.07 -9.00
CA LEU A 81 6.84 8.67 -9.30
C LEU A 81 6.72 7.97 -10.66
N GLY A 82 7.41 8.49 -11.69
CA GLY A 82 7.37 7.88 -13.02
C GLY A 82 7.97 6.47 -13.04
N ALA A 83 9.05 6.23 -12.28
CA ALA A 83 9.64 4.90 -12.15
C ALA A 83 8.72 3.93 -11.39
N ALA A 84 8.04 4.38 -10.33
CA ALA A 84 7.06 3.56 -9.62
C ALA A 84 5.86 3.20 -10.52
N ILE A 85 5.34 4.16 -11.30
CA ILE A 85 4.27 3.90 -12.29
C ILE A 85 4.77 2.93 -13.38
N GLY A 86 6.00 3.08 -13.86
CA GLY A 86 6.60 2.15 -14.82
C GLY A 86 6.86 0.74 -14.27
N ALA A 87 6.95 0.59 -12.94
CA ALA A 87 7.01 -0.72 -12.29
C ALA A 87 5.62 -1.37 -12.13
N TRP A 88 4.54 -0.61 -12.32
CA TRP A 88 3.17 -1.09 -12.20
C TRP A 88 2.77 -1.97 -13.39
N THR A 89 2.05 -3.07 -13.14
CA THR A 89 1.68 -4.02 -14.20
C THR A 89 0.74 -3.43 -15.26
N ALA A 90 -0.07 -2.44 -14.89
CA ALA A 90 -0.92 -1.69 -15.83
C ALA A 90 -0.31 -0.34 -16.26
N GLY A 91 0.98 -0.11 -16.03
CA GLY A 91 1.63 1.15 -16.38
C GLY A 91 1.65 1.47 -17.88
N ASP A 92 1.55 0.45 -18.75
CA ASP A 92 1.36 0.57 -20.21
C ASP A 92 -0.06 1.03 -20.61
N ARG A 93 -1.00 1.03 -19.66
CA ARG A 93 -2.39 1.47 -19.88
C ARG A 93 -2.63 2.92 -19.49
N VAL A 94 -1.64 3.57 -18.91
CA VAL A 94 -1.73 4.97 -18.48
C VAL A 94 -1.59 5.87 -19.70
N SER A 95 -2.52 6.80 -19.87
CA SER A 95 -2.47 7.75 -21.01
C SER A 95 -1.20 8.60 -21.02
N ASP A 96 -0.62 8.80 -22.21
CA ASP A 96 0.59 9.62 -22.39
C ASP A 96 0.40 11.07 -21.92
N ALA A 97 -0.82 11.61 -22.06
CA ALA A 97 -1.16 12.95 -21.56
C ALA A 97 -0.94 13.07 -20.05
N TYR A 98 -1.42 12.09 -19.28
CA TYR A 98 -1.22 12.05 -17.83
C TYR A 98 0.27 11.90 -17.48
N LEU A 99 0.98 10.99 -18.16
CA LEU A 99 2.41 10.79 -17.90
C LEU A 99 3.24 12.05 -18.22
N SER A 100 2.87 12.78 -19.27
CA SER A 100 3.55 14.00 -19.67
C SER A 100 3.32 15.11 -18.66
N GLU A 101 2.09 15.24 -18.15
CA GLU A 101 1.72 16.25 -17.15
C GLU A 101 2.33 15.95 -15.77
N VAL A 102 2.22 14.71 -15.31
CA VAL A 102 2.52 14.35 -13.91
C VAL A 102 4.00 13.99 -13.70
N VAL A 103 4.63 13.34 -14.68
CA VAL A 103 6.02 12.83 -14.52
C VAL A 103 6.95 13.18 -15.69
N GLY A 104 6.47 13.95 -16.68
CA GLY A 104 7.27 14.39 -17.83
C GLY A 104 7.63 13.27 -18.82
N SER A 105 6.97 12.12 -18.77
CA SER A 105 7.19 10.99 -19.70
C SER A 105 6.12 10.97 -20.79
N ALA A 106 6.46 10.52 -21.99
CA ALA A 106 5.52 10.43 -23.11
C ALA A 106 5.03 9.00 -23.39
N SER A 107 5.46 8.00 -22.62
CA SER A 107 4.97 6.63 -22.78
C SER A 107 4.97 5.86 -21.46
N GLY A 108 3.95 5.02 -21.31
CA GLY A 108 3.84 4.07 -20.22
C GLY A 108 4.81 2.89 -20.39
N ALA A 109 5.25 2.33 -19.26
CA ALA A 109 5.95 1.05 -19.21
C ALA A 109 5.15 0.12 -18.31
N SER A 110 5.12 -1.17 -18.63
CA SER A 110 4.56 -2.19 -17.74
C SER A 110 5.68 -2.86 -16.96
N GLY A 111 5.50 -2.98 -15.66
CA GLY A 111 6.42 -3.67 -14.76
C GLY A 111 5.81 -4.92 -14.11
N ALA A 112 6.37 -5.31 -12.97
CA ALA A 112 6.03 -6.57 -12.30
C ALA A 112 5.17 -6.41 -11.03
N TYR A 113 4.91 -5.17 -10.60
CA TYR A 113 4.26 -4.89 -9.32
C TYR A 113 2.77 -4.58 -9.57
N PRO A 114 1.83 -5.39 -9.07
CA PRO A 114 0.40 -5.15 -9.34
C PRO A 114 -0.20 -4.03 -8.50
N LEU A 115 0.52 -3.54 -7.48
CA LEU A 115 0.13 -2.41 -6.66
C LEU A 115 1.15 -1.28 -6.81
N VAL A 116 0.67 -0.03 -6.89
CA VAL A 116 1.54 1.15 -6.92
C VAL A 116 0.97 2.27 -6.04
N VAL A 117 1.82 2.99 -5.33
CA VAL A 117 1.41 4.24 -4.66
C VAL A 117 1.42 5.39 -5.68
N ALA A 118 0.25 5.99 -5.91
CA ALA A 118 0.06 7.05 -6.88
C ALA A 118 -1.15 7.94 -6.53
N PRO A 119 -1.28 9.12 -7.16
CA PRO A 119 -2.52 9.89 -7.10
C PRO A 119 -3.71 9.11 -7.67
N ARG A 120 -4.92 9.32 -7.13
CA ARG A 120 -6.15 8.62 -7.56
C ARG A 120 -6.51 8.89 -9.02
N SER A 121 -6.13 10.04 -9.55
CA SER A 121 -6.24 10.38 -10.97
C SER A 121 -5.54 9.36 -11.89
N LEU A 122 -4.57 8.57 -11.39
CA LEU A 122 -4.00 7.45 -12.13
C LEU A 122 -5.06 6.43 -12.57
N ALA A 123 -6.09 6.18 -11.75
CA ALA A 123 -7.20 5.29 -12.12
C ALA A 123 -8.01 5.88 -13.30
N ALA A 124 -8.22 7.19 -13.34
CA ALA A 124 -8.87 7.83 -14.49
C ALA A 124 -7.97 7.84 -15.74
N ALA A 125 -6.65 7.97 -15.55
CA ALA A 125 -5.66 7.92 -16.62
C ALA A 125 -5.46 6.52 -17.21
N ALA A 126 -5.73 5.48 -16.43
CA ALA A 126 -5.75 4.07 -16.84
C ALA A 126 -7.17 3.58 -17.17
N ALA A 127 -8.06 4.48 -17.59
CA ALA A 127 -9.40 4.12 -18.03
C ALA A 127 -9.36 3.11 -19.20
N THR A 128 -10.28 2.16 -19.19
CA THR A 128 -10.56 1.28 -20.33
C THR A 128 -11.11 2.09 -21.50
N ASN A 129 -11.19 1.47 -22.68
CA ASN A 129 -11.66 2.12 -23.92
C ASN A 129 -13.06 2.74 -23.81
N THR A 130 -13.91 2.27 -22.89
CA THR A 130 -15.24 2.83 -22.66
C THR A 130 -15.20 4.14 -21.86
N GLY A 131 -14.11 4.42 -21.15
CA GLY A 131 -13.96 5.57 -20.27
C GLY A 131 -14.75 5.51 -18.96
N ALA A 132 -15.54 4.46 -18.75
CA ALA A 132 -16.41 4.27 -17.58
C ALA A 132 -15.88 3.24 -16.57
N ASP A 133 -14.87 2.46 -16.96
CA ASP A 133 -14.14 1.55 -16.07
C ASP A 133 -12.62 1.77 -16.24
N SER A 134 -11.82 1.32 -15.28
CA SER A 134 -10.36 1.45 -15.26
C SER A 134 -9.64 0.11 -15.16
N PHE A 135 -8.36 0.04 -15.58
CA PHE A 135 -7.47 -1.06 -15.22
C PHE A 135 -7.01 -0.96 -13.76
N GLY A 136 -6.95 0.26 -13.20
CA GLY A 136 -6.60 0.53 -11.81
C GLY A 136 -7.81 0.65 -10.89
N ALA A 137 -7.68 0.16 -9.66
CA ALA A 137 -8.64 0.35 -8.59
C ALA A 137 -7.94 0.96 -7.36
N PRO A 138 -8.31 2.18 -6.92
CA PRO A 138 -7.79 2.73 -5.68
C PRO A 138 -8.28 1.90 -4.47
N VAL A 139 -7.36 1.53 -3.59
CA VAL A 139 -7.68 0.89 -2.30
C VAL A 139 -8.03 2.00 -1.31
N SER A 140 -9.32 2.33 -1.17
CA SER A 140 -9.77 3.53 -0.46
C SER A 140 -9.28 3.66 0.99
N SER A 141 -9.07 2.56 1.69
CA SER A 141 -8.54 2.56 3.07
C SER A 141 -7.05 2.94 3.17
N THR A 142 -6.35 3.10 2.04
CA THR A 142 -4.93 3.46 1.98
C THR A 142 -4.72 4.91 1.54
N CYS A 143 -5.81 5.64 1.40
CA CYS A 143 -5.78 6.98 0.85
C CYS A 143 -5.47 8.01 1.91
N ILE A 144 -4.75 9.04 1.49
CA ILE A 144 -4.56 10.29 2.22
C ILE A 144 -5.03 11.45 1.34
N ALA A 145 -5.79 12.37 1.93
CA ALA A 145 -6.43 13.45 1.22
C ALA A 145 -5.38 14.46 0.76
N ARG A 146 -5.44 14.80 -0.52
CA ARG A 146 -4.56 15.80 -1.15
C ARG A 146 -5.40 16.84 -1.86
N ILE A 147 -5.36 18.05 -1.32
CA ILE A 147 -5.99 19.22 -1.93
C ILE A 147 -4.97 19.90 -2.85
N MET A 148 -5.39 20.17 -4.07
CA MET A 148 -4.58 20.83 -5.09
C MET A 148 -4.74 22.35 -4.96
N TYR A 149 -3.62 23.07 -4.86
CA TYR A 149 -3.60 24.51 -4.66
C TYR A 149 -2.90 25.25 -5.81
N ALA A 150 -3.45 26.40 -6.18
CA ALA A 150 -2.83 27.36 -7.08
C ALA A 150 -2.56 28.68 -6.33
N ALA A 151 -1.42 29.32 -6.62
CA ALA A 151 -1.05 30.61 -6.08
C ALA A 151 -0.22 31.40 -7.09
N ALA A 152 -0.31 32.73 -7.05
CA ALA A 152 0.60 33.59 -7.79
C ALA A 152 2.03 33.46 -7.22
N THR A 153 3.04 33.46 -8.08
CA THR A 153 4.45 33.31 -7.68
C THR A 153 5.08 34.61 -7.16
N LYS A 154 4.37 35.74 -7.27
CA LYS A 154 4.81 37.07 -6.83
C LYS A 154 3.62 37.87 -6.29
N ALA A 155 3.93 38.84 -5.41
CA ALA A 155 2.97 39.80 -4.86
C ALA A 155 3.36 41.25 -5.26
N PRO A 156 2.41 42.09 -5.72
CA PRO A 156 1.01 41.74 -5.99
C PRO A 156 0.91 40.76 -7.17
N ALA A 157 -0.16 39.96 -7.19
CA ALA A 157 -0.46 39.10 -8.32
C ALA A 157 -0.78 39.96 -9.56
N SER A 158 -0.56 39.41 -10.75
CA SER A 158 -1.06 40.03 -11.97
C SER A 158 -2.53 39.72 -12.17
N ASP A 159 -3.26 40.61 -12.85
CA ASP A 159 -4.67 40.40 -13.23
C ASP A 159 -4.89 39.04 -13.91
N GLY A 160 -3.93 38.58 -14.72
CA GLY A 160 -3.97 37.28 -15.38
C GLY A 160 -3.86 36.10 -14.40
N ALA A 161 -3.00 36.20 -13.37
CA ALA A 161 -2.88 35.17 -12.35
C ALA A 161 -4.15 35.10 -11.48
N GLU A 162 -4.71 36.25 -11.12
CA GLU A 162 -5.99 36.32 -10.40
C GLU A 162 -7.14 35.77 -11.23
N SER A 163 -7.21 36.13 -12.52
CA SER A 163 -8.22 35.62 -13.45
C SER A 163 -8.14 34.11 -13.64
N LEU A 164 -6.93 33.55 -13.74
CA LEU A 164 -6.75 32.10 -13.84
C LEU A 164 -7.20 31.38 -12.57
N ILE A 165 -6.82 31.90 -11.40
CA ILE A 165 -7.24 31.33 -10.10
C ILE A 165 -8.76 31.40 -9.96
N ALA A 166 -9.38 32.52 -10.33
CA ALA A 166 -10.83 32.68 -10.31
C ALA A 166 -11.53 31.72 -11.29
N TRP A 167 -10.98 31.55 -12.50
CA TRP A 167 -11.50 30.61 -13.48
C TRP A 167 -11.41 29.16 -12.99
N LEU A 168 -10.28 28.76 -12.39
CA LEU A 168 -10.09 27.42 -11.81
C LEU A 168 -11.15 27.07 -10.76
N GLN A 169 -11.64 28.06 -10.01
CA GLN A 169 -12.70 27.89 -9.02
C GLN A 169 -14.12 27.94 -9.62
N GLY A 170 -14.25 28.35 -10.88
CA GLY A 170 -15.52 28.42 -11.59
C GLY A 170 -16.02 27.05 -12.06
N GLU A 171 -17.34 26.95 -12.23
CA GLU A 171 -18.04 25.73 -12.63
C GLU A 171 -17.46 25.08 -13.89
N THR A 172 -17.13 25.88 -14.92
CA THR A 172 -16.58 25.37 -16.17
C THR A 172 -15.24 24.64 -15.99
N ALA A 173 -14.33 25.21 -15.20
CA ALA A 173 -13.04 24.59 -14.94
C ALA A 173 -13.19 23.34 -14.06
N GLN A 174 -13.98 23.43 -12.99
CA GLN A 174 -14.28 22.31 -12.10
C GLN A 174 -14.90 21.13 -12.86
N ARG A 175 -15.88 21.41 -13.74
CA ARG A 175 -16.50 20.39 -14.60
C ARG A 175 -15.52 19.81 -15.60
N SER A 176 -14.63 20.64 -16.16
CA SER A 176 -13.57 20.18 -17.07
C SER A 176 -12.62 19.21 -16.37
N LEU A 177 -12.10 19.57 -15.19
CA LEU A 177 -11.23 18.71 -14.37
C LEU A 177 -11.90 17.36 -14.06
N ALA A 178 -13.18 17.39 -13.68
CA ALA A 178 -13.95 16.20 -13.38
C ALA A 178 -14.15 15.30 -14.62
N THR A 179 -14.46 15.92 -15.76
CA THR A 179 -14.70 15.23 -17.04
C THR A 179 -13.44 14.56 -17.59
N THR A 180 -12.29 15.23 -17.48
CA THR A 180 -11.00 14.66 -17.90
C THR A 180 -10.47 13.63 -16.88
N GLY A 181 -10.91 13.72 -15.63
CA GLY A 181 -10.39 12.90 -14.52
C GLY A 181 -9.05 13.41 -13.98
N ALA A 182 -8.71 14.68 -14.24
CA ALA A 182 -7.48 15.30 -13.78
C ALA A 182 -7.52 15.64 -12.28
N ALA A 183 -8.71 15.98 -11.76
CA ALA A 183 -8.93 16.19 -10.33
C ALA A 183 -10.40 15.94 -9.99
N TYR A 184 -10.67 15.58 -8.74
CA TYR A 184 -12.01 15.62 -8.20
C TYR A 184 -12.38 17.07 -7.87
N PRO A 185 -13.57 17.56 -8.27
CA PRO A 185 -13.95 18.95 -8.08
C PRO A 185 -14.19 19.25 -6.59
N ILE A 186 -13.95 20.51 -6.20
CA ILE A 186 -14.19 20.98 -4.83
C ILE A 186 -15.68 20.87 -4.49
N ASP A 187 -16.53 21.29 -5.43
CA ASP A 187 -17.97 21.01 -5.36
C ASP A 187 -18.23 19.64 -5.99
N GLY A 188 -18.43 18.64 -5.13
CA GLY A 188 -18.68 17.26 -5.54
C GLY A 188 -19.91 17.07 -6.43
N VAL A 189 -20.87 18.02 -6.44
CA VAL A 189 -22.02 17.98 -7.37
C VAL A 189 -21.54 18.02 -8.82
N LEU A 190 -20.45 18.75 -9.10
CA LEU A 190 -19.87 18.86 -10.44
C LEU A 190 -19.18 17.59 -10.91
N ALA A 191 -18.98 16.59 -10.04
CA ALA A 191 -18.46 15.29 -10.43
C ALA A 191 -19.51 14.39 -11.08
N ALA A 192 -20.81 14.65 -10.90
CA ALA A 192 -21.88 13.77 -11.40
C ALA A 192 -21.76 13.51 -12.91
N ASP A 193 -21.86 12.26 -13.33
CA ASP A 193 -21.74 11.84 -14.73
C ASP A 193 -20.40 12.22 -15.38
N THR A 194 -19.32 12.16 -14.61
CA THR A 194 -17.95 12.39 -15.11
C THR A 194 -17.00 11.27 -14.70
N LYS A 195 -15.83 11.21 -15.35
CA LYS A 195 -14.74 10.30 -14.99
C LYS A 195 -14.34 10.40 -13.52
N ALA A 196 -14.32 11.61 -12.94
CA ALA A 196 -14.01 11.77 -11.52
C ALA A 196 -15.01 11.01 -10.63
N SER A 197 -16.31 11.06 -10.93
CA SER A 197 -17.31 10.29 -10.15
C SER A 197 -17.14 8.77 -10.29
N TRP A 198 -16.80 8.30 -11.49
CA TRP A 198 -16.75 6.86 -11.76
C TRP A 198 -15.44 6.20 -11.34
N LEU A 199 -14.31 6.89 -11.54
CA LEU A 199 -12.98 6.28 -11.49
C LEU A 199 -12.12 6.81 -10.35
N MET A 200 -12.35 8.05 -9.90
CA MET A 200 -11.60 8.59 -8.78
C MET A 200 -12.23 8.25 -7.44
N GLY A 201 -13.47 7.76 -7.32
CA GLY A 201 -14.02 7.11 -6.12
C GLY A 201 -13.83 7.83 -4.77
N ILE A 202 -13.83 9.17 -4.77
CA ILE A 202 -13.74 10.03 -3.57
C ILE A 202 -15.13 10.16 -2.88
N THR A 203 -16.11 9.38 -3.29
CA THR A 203 -17.47 9.39 -2.73
C THR A 203 -17.57 8.58 -1.43
N GLY A 204 -17.90 9.23 -0.31
CA GLY A 204 -18.18 8.57 0.99
C GLY A 204 -17.70 9.32 2.24
N GLU A 205 -18.14 8.85 3.42
CA GLU A 205 -17.90 9.45 4.76
C GLU A 205 -16.55 9.05 5.41
N ALA A 206 -15.65 8.40 4.68
CA ALA A 206 -14.35 8.07 5.27
C ALA A 206 -13.61 9.38 5.58
N VAL A 207 -13.37 9.64 6.88
CA VAL A 207 -12.45 10.68 7.33
C VAL A 207 -11.07 10.26 6.86
N VAL A 208 -10.67 10.75 5.70
CA VAL A 208 -9.34 10.57 5.15
C VAL A 208 -8.41 11.54 5.87
N ALA A 209 -7.27 11.07 6.37
CA ALA A 209 -6.26 11.97 6.92
C ALA A 209 -5.87 13.00 5.84
N ASP A 210 -5.76 14.27 6.19
CA ASP A 210 -5.31 15.30 5.27
C ASP A 210 -3.78 15.43 5.35
N GLU A 211 -3.12 15.41 4.19
CA GLU A 211 -1.66 15.47 4.12
C GLU A 211 -1.08 16.76 4.74
N THR A 212 -1.88 17.81 4.89
CA THR A 212 -1.48 19.10 5.49
C THR A 212 -1.56 19.14 7.02
N MET A 213 -2.15 18.14 7.68
CA MET A 213 -2.29 18.12 9.15
C MET A 213 -1.03 17.64 9.90
N GLY A 214 -0.09 17.00 9.21
CA GLY A 214 1.15 16.52 9.81
C GLY A 214 2.13 17.67 10.12
N SER A 215 2.74 17.65 11.30
CA SER A 215 3.86 18.58 11.58
C SER A 215 5.11 18.15 10.80
N LEU A 216 5.95 19.13 10.41
CA LEU A 216 7.21 18.85 9.71
C LEU A 216 8.16 17.96 10.54
N ASP A 217 8.19 18.15 11.86
CA ASP A 217 9.02 17.36 12.76
C ASP A 217 8.54 15.90 12.83
N ALA A 218 7.22 15.69 12.94
CA ALA A 218 6.64 14.35 12.88
C ALA A 218 6.94 13.67 11.54
N MET A 219 6.84 14.41 10.45
CA MET A 219 7.14 13.90 9.12
C MET A 219 8.61 13.47 8.98
N ASN A 220 9.54 14.29 9.46
CA ASN A 220 10.97 13.94 9.48
C ASN A 220 11.23 12.67 10.30
N ALA A 221 10.56 12.51 11.45
CA ALA A 221 10.67 11.31 12.27
C ALA A 221 10.14 10.07 11.53
N TRP A 222 8.97 10.16 10.89
CA TRP A 222 8.40 9.06 10.13
C TRP A 222 9.26 8.66 8.92
N LEU A 223 9.85 9.64 8.22
CA LEU A 223 10.78 9.38 7.12
C LEU A 223 12.05 8.68 7.59
N ALA A 224 12.58 9.06 8.76
CA ALA A 224 13.72 8.36 9.37
C ALA A 224 13.36 6.91 9.72
N THR A 225 12.22 6.68 10.38
CA THR A 225 11.72 5.34 10.70
C THR A 225 11.52 4.49 9.44
N TRP A 226 10.90 5.06 8.40
CA TRP A 226 10.71 4.41 7.11
C TRP A 226 12.05 3.99 6.47
N GLY A 227 13.00 4.92 6.38
CA GLY A 227 14.32 4.65 5.81
C GLY A 227 15.10 3.58 6.60
N SER A 228 15.08 3.65 7.94
CA SER A 228 15.70 2.62 8.79
C SER A 228 15.05 1.25 8.63
N ALA A 229 13.72 1.20 8.49
CA ALA A 229 12.98 -0.04 8.32
C ALA A 229 13.30 -0.74 6.99
N LEU A 230 13.46 0.02 5.91
CA LEU A 230 13.86 -0.52 4.59
C LEU A 230 15.30 -1.05 4.56
N ALA A 231 16.19 -0.45 5.35
CA ALA A 231 17.60 -0.85 5.42
C ALA A 231 17.84 -2.06 6.34
N ALA A 232 16.89 -2.37 7.22
CA ALA A 232 17.00 -3.48 8.16
C ALA A 232 16.55 -4.81 7.52
N PRO A 233 17.22 -5.93 7.81
CA PRO A 233 16.72 -7.25 7.42
C PRO A 233 15.36 -7.50 8.10
N ALA A 234 14.41 -8.07 7.36
CA ALA A 234 13.10 -8.44 7.92
C ALA A 234 13.30 -9.34 9.15
N PRO A 235 12.57 -9.11 10.26
CA PRO A 235 12.71 -9.92 11.45
C PRO A 235 12.50 -11.40 11.09
N ALA A 236 13.42 -12.25 11.56
CA ALA A 236 13.30 -13.68 11.36
C ALA A 236 11.96 -14.16 11.96
N PRO A 237 11.24 -15.10 11.31
CA PRO A 237 10.06 -15.68 11.91
C PRO A 237 10.45 -16.24 13.28
N THR A 238 9.72 -15.86 14.33
CA THR A 238 9.88 -16.43 15.66
C THR A 238 9.59 -17.92 15.54
N THR A 239 10.64 -18.74 15.52
CA THR A 239 10.52 -20.17 15.75
C THR A 239 9.97 -20.35 17.16
N ASP A 240 8.83 -21.04 17.29
CA ASP A 240 8.37 -21.56 18.57
C ASP A 240 9.56 -22.23 19.29
N PRO A 241 9.67 -22.10 20.63
CA PRO A 241 10.76 -22.72 21.36
C PRO A 241 10.69 -24.24 21.17
N THR A 242 11.71 -24.78 20.52
CA THR A 242 11.96 -26.23 20.40
C THR A 242 11.84 -26.87 21.79
N PRO A 243 11.04 -27.93 21.98
CA PRO A 243 11.02 -28.65 23.25
C PRO A 243 12.42 -29.23 23.52
N GLU A 244 12.94 -29.01 24.73
CA GLU A 244 14.23 -29.53 25.17
C GLU A 244 14.31 -31.05 24.95
N PRO A 245 15.46 -31.58 24.49
CA PRO A 245 15.63 -33.01 24.32
C PRO A 245 15.68 -33.68 25.70
N THR A 246 14.66 -34.51 25.99
CA THR A 246 14.71 -35.47 27.10
C THR A 246 15.96 -36.33 26.98
N THR A 247 16.81 -36.25 27.98
CA THR A 247 18.04 -37.04 28.07
C THR A 247 17.68 -38.49 28.37
N GLU A 248 17.88 -39.38 27.41
CA GLU A 248 17.78 -40.83 27.60
C GLU A 248 19.04 -41.31 28.37
N PRO A 249 18.94 -42.12 29.44
CA PRO A 249 20.12 -42.53 30.20
C PRO A 249 20.98 -43.54 29.42
N GLN A 250 22.26 -43.23 29.25
CA GLN A 250 23.25 -44.13 28.67
C GLN A 250 23.54 -45.33 29.59
N ALA A 251 23.50 -46.53 29.02
CA ALA A 251 23.94 -47.76 29.67
C ALA A 251 25.47 -47.76 29.92
N SER A 252 25.87 -48.10 31.15
CA SER A 252 27.27 -48.36 31.52
C SER A 252 27.58 -49.87 31.49
N PRO A 253 28.81 -50.30 31.15
CA PRO A 253 29.11 -51.72 31.01
C PRO A 253 29.67 -52.38 32.28
N ALA A 254 29.17 -53.60 32.51
CA ALA A 254 29.72 -54.82 33.11
C ALA A 254 30.54 -54.80 34.42
N ALA A 255 30.08 -55.63 35.37
CA ALA A 255 30.95 -56.47 36.20
C ALA A 255 30.22 -57.78 36.55
N ASP A 256 30.91 -58.91 36.33
CA ASP A 256 30.52 -60.29 36.66
C ASP A 256 30.37 -60.52 38.17
N THR A 257 29.45 -61.40 38.60
CA THR A 257 29.75 -62.54 39.50
C THR A 257 28.54 -63.47 39.71
N GLU A 258 28.77 -64.74 39.38
CA GLU A 258 28.46 -65.99 40.12
C GLU A 258 27.10 -66.25 40.81
N GLU A 259 26.45 -67.31 40.29
CA GLU A 259 26.06 -68.55 40.98
C GLU A 259 24.75 -68.65 41.81
N ALA A 260 24.10 -69.81 41.56
CA ALA A 260 23.20 -70.59 42.42
C ALA A 260 21.67 -70.33 42.41
N GLY A 261 20.95 -71.21 41.71
CA GLY A 261 20.11 -72.21 42.39
C GLY A 261 18.58 -72.04 42.43
N ALA A 262 17.89 -73.14 42.11
CA ALA A 262 16.55 -73.58 42.57
C ALA A 262 15.30 -72.86 41.99
N THR A 263 14.60 -73.47 41.01
CA THR A 263 13.41 -74.36 41.12
C THR A 263 12.17 -73.72 41.76
N GLY A 264 11.03 -73.77 41.06
CA GLY A 264 9.71 -73.60 41.68
C GLY A 264 8.56 -73.41 40.69
N ASP A 265 7.72 -74.45 40.56
CA ASP A 265 6.47 -74.56 39.80
C ASP A 265 5.32 -73.63 40.24
N GLY A 266 4.28 -73.54 39.39
CA GLY A 266 2.89 -73.23 39.75
C GLY A 266 2.17 -72.37 38.71
N ALA A 267 1.43 -72.92 37.73
CA ALA A 267 0.01 -73.31 37.82
C ALA A 267 -0.89 -72.15 38.32
N ALA A 268 -1.64 -71.47 37.45
CA ALA A 268 -3.00 -71.82 36.99
C ALA A 268 -4.09 -71.59 38.05
N ASP A 269 -4.97 -70.60 37.80
CA ASP A 269 -6.44 -70.54 37.99
C ASP A 269 -6.84 -69.06 37.98
N SER A 270 -7.72 -68.59 37.08
CA SER A 270 -9.16 -68.81 36.93
C SER A 270 -10.01 -67.82 37.75
N ASP A 271 -11.18 -67.56 37.18
CA ASP A 271 -12.38 -66.90 37.71
C ASP A 271 -12.43 -65.37 37.49
N ASP A 272 -13.24 -64.85 36.56
CA ASP A 272 -14.71 -64.87 36.37
C ASP A 272 -15.48 -63.80 37.17
N GLU A 273 -16.38 -63.13 36.42
CA GLU A 273 -17.59 -62.38 36.81
C GLU A 273 -17.40 -60.99 37.47
N GLU A 274 -18.04 -59.89 37.07
CA GLU A 274 -19.23 -59.62 36.22
C GLU A 274 -19.00 -58.43 35.25
#